data_AF-A0A932G0I0-F1
#
_entry.id   AF-A0A932G0I0-F1
#
_cell.length_a   1.000
_cell.length_b   1.000
_cell.length_c   1.000
_cell.angle_alpha   90.00
_cell.angle_beta   90.00
_cell.angle_gamma   90.00
#
_symmetry.space_group_name_H-M   'P 1'
#
loop_
_entity.id
_entity.type
_entity.pdbx_description
1 polymer ?
#
loop_
_entity_poly.entity_id
_entity_poly.type
_entity_poly.pdbx_seq_one_letter_code
_entity_poly.pdbx_strand_id
1 'polypeptide(L)'
;MSRREERVVVTGLGVLAPNAHGAPAFAQALREGRSGIRFHQHLADVAFGCQVGGIPEGVEEIKRSVLTEEELLAMNPNMVYAAIAAIDAWTDAGLPRPGPGDQVVDWDAGAVIGTGIGGIDTVAEKLVPKTDAGKVGRLGSTMVEQIMSSGNSARVAGLLGLGNQVTTNSSACNTGTEAVVDAFLRIREGRAKRMLAGGSEGHSKYIWAGFDAMKVLCRTKNATPAQASRPMSASAAGFVPGSGAGVLVLESLESAVTRGARIYAEVLGGFVNCGGHRMGGSMTAPNPEAVRRCIRGAVAMSGVRPERIGAINGHLTATFADPLEVANWSHALELPPERMPWLHS
;
A
#
# COMPACT_ATOMS: atom_id res chain seq x y z
N MET A 1 -14.95 28.69 18.87
CA MET A 1 -14.37 27.61 19.70
C MET A 1 -13.43 26.81 18.82
N SER A 2 -12.12 26.81 19.10
CA SER A 2 -11.18 25.91 18.42
C SER A 2 -11.53 24.48 18.86
N ARG A 3 -11.97 23.65 17.92
CA ARG A 3 -12.27 22.23 18.18
C ARG A 3 -10.93 21.57 18.54
N ARG A 4 -10.89 20.87 19.68
CA ARG A 4 -9.70 20.10 20.09
C ARG A 4 -9.44 19.05 19.01
N GLU A 5 -8.21 18.99 18.52
CA GLU A 5 -7.82 17.99 17.51
C GLU A 5 -7.76 16.60 18.16
N GLU A 6 -8.31 15.60 17.46
CA GLU A 6 -8.31 14.21 17.93
C GLU A 6 -6.93 13.58 17.80
N ARG A 7 -6.50 12.87 18.83
CA ARG A 7 -5.33 11.99 18.74
C ARG A 7 -5.71 10.72 17.98
N VAL A 8 -4.84 10.25 17.09
CA VAL A 8 -5.14 9.15 16.18
C VAL A 8 -4.18 7.99 16.40
N VAL A 9 -4.72 6.80 16.59
CA VAL A 9 -3.97 5.58 16.92
C VAL A 9 -4.22 4.47 15.92
N VAL A 10 -3.22 3.61 15.74
CA VAL A 10 -3.32 2.38 14.96
C VAL A 10 -3.81 1.27 15.88
N THR A 11 -4.94 0.65 15.56
CA THR A 11 -5.56 -0.41 16.38
C THR A 11 -5.61 -1.77 15.69
N GLY A 12 -5.41 -1.84 14.37
CA GLY A 12 -5.41 -3.08 13.61
C GLY A 12 -4.43 -3.07 12.45
N LEU A 13 -3.84 -4.23 12.18
CA LEU A 13 -2.84 -4.45 11.14
C LEU A 13 -3.26 -5.59 10.20
N GLY A 14 -3.24 -5.33 8.89
CA GLY A 14 -3.46 -6.33 7.87
C GLY A 14 -2.41 -6.26 6.78
N VAL A 15 -1.87 -7.43 6.41
CA VAL A 15 -0.77 -7.52 5.43
C VAL A 15 -0.87 -8.82 4.65
N LEU A 16 -0.82 -8.67 3.32
CA LEU A 16 -0.62 -9.76 2.38
C LEU A 16 0.61 -9.40 1.54
N ALA A 17 1.75 -9.97 1.92
CA ALA A 17 3.04 -9.69 1.30
C ALA A 17 3.61 -10.93 0.59
N PRO A 18 4.54 -10.76 -0.37
CA PRO A 18 5.20 -11.88 -1.06
C PRO A 18 5.92 -12.89 -0.16
N ASN A 19 6.27 -12.51 1.08
CA ASN A 19 7.00 -13.36 2.02
C ASN A 19 6.15 -13.89 3.19
N ALA A 20 4.92 -13.36 3.38
CA ALA A 20 4.01 -13.78 4.45
C ALA A 20 2.60 -13.16 4.32
N HIS A 21 1.62 -13.81 4.94
CA HIS A 21 0.26 -13.31 5.16
C HIS A 21 -0.01 -13.17 6.66
N GLY A 22 -0.64 -12.07 7.07
CA GLY A 22 -0.95 -11.75 8.45
C GLY A 22 0.21 -11.11 9.22
N ALA A 23 -0.11 -10.19 10.14
CA ALA A 23 0.88 -9.40 10.86
C ALA A 23 1.92 -10.24 11.65
N PRO A 24 1.55 -11.33 12.35
CA PRO A 24 2.53 -12.15 13.07
C PRO A 24 3.56 -12.82 12.15
N ALA A 25 3.10 -13.46 11.07
CA ALA A 25 3.97 -14.18 10.14
C ALA A 25 4.84 -13.21 9.34
N PHE A 26 4.31 -12.03 8.99
CA PHE A 26 5.09 -10.97 8.34
C PHE A 26 6.18 -10.42 9.26
N ALA A 27 5.86 -10.13 10.52
CA ALA A 27 6.85 -9.70 11.50
C ALA A 27 7.96 -10.75 11.72
N GLN A 28 7.62 -12.04 11.70
CA GLN A 28 8.60 -13.12 11.74
C GLN A 28 9.47 -13.14 10.49
N ALA A 29 8.87 -13.06 9.29
CA ALA A 29 9.59 -13.04 8.02
C ALA A 29 10.62 -11.90 7.95
N LEU A 30 10.26 -10.71 8.46
CA LEU A 30 11.16 -9.56 8.53
C LEU A 30 12.36 -9.83 9.45
N ARG A 31 12.13 -10.37 10.66
CA ARG A 31 13.22 -10.69 11.61
C ARG A 31 14.17 -11.76 11.09
N GLU A 32 13.67 -12.69 10.28
CA GLU A 32 14.46 -13.76 9.68
C GLU A 32 15.14 -13.36 8.36
N GLY A 33 14.84 -12.17 7.83
CA GLY A 33 15.34 -11.74 6.51
C GLY A 33 14.82 -12.59 5.35
N ARG A 34 13.62 -13.18 5.47
CA ARG A 34 13.04 -14.02 4.43
C ARG A 34 12.58 -13.19 3.23
N SER A 35 13.27 -13.36 2.11
CA SER A 35 12.91 -12.74 0.83
C SER A 35 11.66 -13.37 0.21
N GLY A 36 10.73 -12.53 -0.24
CA GLY A 36 9.55 -12.92 -1.01
C GLY A 36 9.75 -12.87 -2.53
N ILE A 37 10.97 -12.61 -3.00
CA ILE A 37 11.26 -12.48 -4.43
C ILE A 37 11.56 -13.86 -5.04
N ARG A 38 10.91 -14.15 -6.17
CA ARG A 38 11.05 -15.42 -6.91
C ARG A 38 11.22 -15.14 -8.41
N PHE A 39 11.72 -16.15 -9.11
CA PHE A 39 11.73 -16.18 -10.57
C PHE A 39 10.33 -16.53 -11.10
N HIS A 40 9.94 -15.91 -12.21
CA HIS A 40 8.62 -16.07 -12.82
C HIS A 40 8.76 -16.43 -14.30
N GLN A 41 8.53 -17.70 -14.64
CA GLN A 41 8.67 -18.21 -16.01
C GLN A 41 7.81 -17.44 -17.01
N HIS A 42 6.58 -17.07 -16.64
CA HIS A 42 5.66 -16.34 -17.51
C HIS A 42 6.18 -14.96 -17.96
N LEU A 43 7.12 -14.35 -17.23
CA LEU A 43 7.80 -13.11 -17.66
C LEU A 43 8.91 -13.41 -18.67
N ALA A 44 9.65 -14.51 -18.48
CA ALA A 44 10.67 -14.96 -19.42
C ALA A 44 10.05 -15.36 -20.77
N ASP A 45 8.88 -15.99 -20.75
CA ASP A 45 8.15 -16.42 -21.95
C ASP A 45 7.75 -15.26 -22.87
N VAL A 46 7.62 -14.04 -22.31
CA VAL A 46 7.34 -12.80 -23.06
C VAL A 46 8.56 -11.87 -23.13
N ALA A 47 9.76 -12.43 -22.98
CA ALA A 47 11.05 -11.76 -23.16
C ALA A 47 11.28 -10.53 -22.26
N PHE A 48 10.77 -10.53 -21.03
CA PHE A 48 11.14 -9.51 -20.05
C PHE A 48 12.63 -9.58 -19.72
N GLY A 49 13.24 -8.41 -19.52
CA GLY A 49 14.59 -8.33 -18.96
C GLY A 49 14.62 -8.73 -17.48
N CYS A 50 13.68 -8.20 -16.69
CA CYS A 50 13.46 -8.59 -15.31
C CYS A 50 12.49 -9.77 -15.24
N GLN A 51 12.99 -10.93 -14.83
CA GLN A 51 12.21 -12.18 -14.77
C GLN A 51 11.92 -12.58 -13.31
N VAL A 52 12.09 -11.64 -12.38
CA VAL A 52 11.88 -11.83 -10.95
C VAL A 52 10.85 -10.83 -10.43
N GLY A 53 10.14 -11.22 -9.38
CA GLY A 53 9.09 -10.41 -8.79
C GLY A 53 8.61 -10.98 -7.46
N GLY A 54 7.97 -10.14 -6.65
CA GLY A 54 7.30 -10.56 -5.42
C GLY A 54 5.81 -10.79 -5.68
N ILE A 55 5.32 -12.02 -5.49
CA ILE A 55 3.89 -12.33 -5.58
C ILE A 55 3.50 -13.08 -4.31
N PRO A 56 2.43 -12.68 -3.59
CA PRO A 56 1.93 -13.42 -2.43
C PRO A 56 1.63 -14.88 -2.76
N GLU A 57 2.12 -15.78 -1.90
CA GLU A 57 1.87 -17.23 -2.00
C GLU A 57 0.61 -17.61 -1.20
N GLY A 58 -0.01 -18.76 -1.52
CA GLY A 58 -1.15 -19.29 -0.75
C GLY A 58 -2.47 -18.54 -0.88
N VAL A 59 -2.55 -17.52 -1.75
CA VAL A 59 -3.74 -16.65 -1.91
C VAL A 59 -5.03 -17.43 -2.15
N GLU A 60 -4.99 -18.52 -2.94
CA GLU A 60 -6.18 -19.32 -3.24
C GLU A 60 -6.81 -19.97 -1.99
N GLU A 61 -5.97 -20.43 -1.06
CA GLU A 61 -6.43 -20.98 0.21
C GLU A 61 -6.92 -19.87 1.15
N ILE A 62 -6.13 -18.79 1.25
CA ILE A 62 -6.44 -17.63 2.09
C ILE A 62 -7.81 -17.06 1.68
N LYS A 63 -8.01 -16.74 0.41
CA LYS A 63 -9.27 -16.10 -0.05
C LYS A 63 -10.49 -16.99 0.21
N ARG A 64 -10.37 -18.33 0.09
CA ARG A 64 -11.46 -19.27 0.39
C ARG A 64 -11.79 -19.37 1.87
N SER A 65 -10.83 -19.03 2.75
CA SER A 65 -11.05 -19.01 4.20
C SER A 65 -11.78 -17.75 4.69
N VAL A 66 -11.73 -16.65 3.93
CA VAL A 66 -12.28 -15.34 4.36
C VAL A 66 -13.36 -14.77 3.45
N LEU A 67 -13.53 -15.27 2.22
CA LEU A 67 -14.50 -14.77 1.24
C LEU A 67 -15.36 -15.90 0.70
N THR A 68 -16.62 -15.58 0.42
CA THR A 68 -17.58 -16.48 -0.24
C THR A 68 -17.37 -16.49 -1.75
N GLU A 69 -17.86 -17.53 -2.43
CA GLU A 69 -17.84 -17.59 -3.89
C GLU A 69 -18.61 -16.43 -4.54
N GLU A 70 -19.70 -15.99 -3.92
CA GLU A 70 -20.49 -14.84 -4.40
C GLU A 70 -19.69 -13.53 -4.32
N GLU A 71 -18.98 -13.30 -3.22
CA GLU A 71 -18.11 -12.12 -3.06
C GLU A 71 -16.99 -12.13 -4.12
N LEU A 72 -16.39 -13.30 -4.38
CA LEU A 72 -15.28 -13.46 -5.33
C LEU A 72 -15.67 -13.20 -6.80
N LEU A 73 -16.93 -13.45 -7.20
CA LEU A 73 -17.39 -13.24 -8.58
C LEU A 73 -17.23 -11.81 -9.09
N ALA A 74 -17.21 -10.85 -8.17
CA ALA A 74 -17.16 -9.44 -8.46
C ALA A 74 -15.79 -8.81 -8.14
N MET A 75 -14.75 -9.64 -7.93
CA MET A 75 -13.41 -9.21 -7.54
C MET A 75 -12.37 -9.61 -8.59
N ASN A 76 -11.51 -8.65 -8.93
CA ASN A 76 -10.25 -8.95 -9.60
C ASN A 76 -9.17 -9.34 -8.55
N PRO A 77 -7.98 -9.84 -8.95
CA PRO A 77 -6.92 -10.21 -8.01
C PRO A 77 -6.49 -9.09 -7.04
N ASN A 78 -6.46 -7.83 -7.51
CA ASN A 78 -6.11 -6.69 -6.65
C ASN A 78 -7.18 -6.44 -5.58
N MET A 79 -8.46 -6.53 -5.93
CA MET A 79 -9.55 -6.40 -4.97
C MET A 79 -9.52 -7.53 -3.93
N VAL A 80 -9.15 -8.75 -4.34
CA VAL A 80 -8.96 -9.87 -3.41
C VAL A 80 -7.85 -9.56 -2.41
N TYR A 81 -6.71 -9.03 -2.85
CA TYR A 81 -5.62 -8.64 -1.94
C TYR A 81 -6.05 -7.55 -0.96
N ALA A 82 -6.71 -6.50 -1.46
CA ALA A 82 -7.26 -5.43 -0.63
C ALA A 82 -8.23 -5.97 0.44
N ALA A 83 -9.15 -6.86 0.05
CA ALA A 83 -10.12 -7.44 0.95
C ALA A 83 -9.49 -8.31 2.03
N ILE A 84 -8.53 -9.18 1.68
CA ILE A 84 -7.80 -10.01 2.65
C ILE A 84 -7.14 -9.11 3.70
N ALA A 85 -6.32 -8.15 3.27
CA ALA A 85 -5.63 -7.27 4.20
C ALA A 85 -6.61 -6.40 5.03
N ALA A 86 -7.71 -5.92 4.44
CA ALA A 86 -8.70 -5.14 5.18
C ALA A 86 -9.43 -5.98 6.24
N ILE A 87 -9.83 -7.22 5.90
CA ILE A 87 -10.47 -8.14 6.83
C ILE A 87 -9.51 -8.50 7.97
N ASP A 88 -8.25 -8.77 7.67
CA ASP A 88 -7.22 -9.04 8.68
C ASP A 88 -7.06 -7.85 9.63
N ALA A 89 -6.93 -6.63 9.09
CA ALA A 89 -6.78 -5.42 9.89
C ALA A 89 -7.99 -5.16 10.79
N TRP A 90 -9.20 -5.35 10.24
CA TRP A 90 -10.46 -5.18 10.97
C TRP A 90 -10.61 -6.20 12.09
N THR A 91 -10.25 -7.44 11.82
CA THR A 91 -10.29 -8.54 12.79
C THR A 91 -9.24 -8.36 13.88
N ASP A 92 -8.01 -7.96 13.52
CA ASP A 92 -6.94 -7.65 14.47
C ASP A 92 -7.29 -6.47 15.39
N ALA A 93 -8.06 -5.50 14.88
CA ALA A 93 -8.63 -4.42 15.69
C ALA A 93 -9.71 -4.91 16.67
N GLY A 94 -10.18 -6.15 16.57
CA GLY A 94 -11.27 -6.70 17.39
C GLY A 94 -12.64 -6.10 17.04
N LEU A 95 -12.82 -5.67 15.80
CA LEU A 95 -14.09 -5.15 15.30
C LEU A 95 -14.92 -6.30 14.69
N PRO A 96 -16.24 -6.36 14.94
CA PRO A 96 -17.08 -7.41 14.40
C PRO A 96 -17.23 -7.26 12.88
N ARG A 97 -17.21 -8.39 12.17
CA ARG A 97 -17.53 -8.43 10.74
C ARG A 97 -19.05 -8.63 10.56
N PRO A 98 -19.73 -7.83 9.71
CA PRO A 98 -21.11 -8.08 9.36
C PRO A 98 -21.30 -9.48 8.76
N GLY A 99 -22.38 -10.16 9.14
CA GLY A 99 -22.73 -11.46 8.57
C GLY A 99 -23.42 -11.34 7.20
N PRO A 100 -23.57 -12.44 6.45
CA PRO A 100 -24.36 -12.45 5.22
C PRO A 100 -25.78 -11.94 5.47
N GLY A 101 -26.22 -10.95 4.69
CA GLY A 101 -27.55 -10.33 4.80
C GLY A 101 -27.70 -9.25 5.86
N ASP A 102 -26.67 -8.99 6.67
CA ASP A 102 -26.65 -7.87 7.62
C ASP A 102 -26.80 -6.53 6.87
N GLN A 103 -27.60 -5.62 7.42
CA GLN A 103 -27.90 -4.30 6.87
C GLN A 103 -27.29 -3.17 7.71
N VAL A 104 -26.51 -3.51 8.74
CA VAL A 104 -25.85 -2.52 9.60
C VAL A 104 -24.81 -1.74 8.79
N VAL A 105 -24.88 -0.42 8.93
CA VAL A 105 -23.91 0.52 8.39
C VAL A 105 -23.24 1.26 9.54
N ASP A 106 -21.91 1.17 9.63
CA ASP A 106 -21.09 1.96 10.55
C ASP A 106 -20.79 3.32 9.92
N TRP A 107 -21.63 4.31 10.24
CA TRP A 107 -21.51 5.69 9.76
C TRP A 107 -20.27 6.43 10.30
N ASP A 108 -19.62 5.88 11.33
CA ASP A 108 -18.39 6.43 11.90
C ASP A 108 -17.11 5.80 11.29
N ALA A 109 -17.27 4.77 10.45
CA ALA A 109 -16.19 4.03 9.81
C ALA A 109 -16.12 4.28 8.30
N GLY A 110 -14.92 4.59 7.81
CA GLY A 110 -14.65 4.77 6.38
C GLY A 110 -13.41 4.02 5.90
N ALA A 111 -13.06 4.20 4.64
CA ALA A 111 -11.88 3.59 4.03
C ALA A 111 -11.24 4.48 2.96
N VAL A 112 -9.91 4.55 2.99
CA VAL A 112 -9.07 4.99 1.87
C VAL A 112 -8.13 3.86 1.53
N ILE A 113 -8.45 3.10 0.48
CA ILE A 113 -7.61 1.99 -0.01
C ILE A 113 -7.18 2.32 -1.43
N GLY A 114 -5.93 2.75 -1.54
CA GLY A 114 -5.35 3.19 -2.78
C GLY A 114 -4.89 2.05 -3.69
N THR A 115 -4.71 2.36 -4.98
CA THR A 115 -4.09 1.46 -5.96
C THR A 115 -3.32 2.27 -6.99
N GLY A 116 -2.17 1.77 -7.45
CA GLY A 116 -1.41 2.43 -8.51
C GLY A 116 -2.07 2.24 -9.86
N ILE A 117 -2.12 1.00 -10.32
CA ILE A 117 -2.68 0.61 -11.63
C ILE A 117 -3.85 -0.36 -11.45
N GLY A 118 -3.72 -1.36 -10.58
CA GLY A 118 -4.79 -2.21 -10.05
C GLY A 118 -5.72 -2.88 -11.07
N GLY A 119 -5.54 -4.18 -11.33
CA GLY A 119 -6.56 -4.96 -12.03
C GLY A 119 -6.55 -4.85 -13.56
N ILE A 120 -5.45 -4.36 -14.14
CA ILE A 120 -5.28 -4.26 -15.60
C ILE A 120 -5.39 -5.62 -16.31
N ASP A 121 -5.12 -6.74 -15.66
CA ASP A 121 -5.31 -8.08 -16.25
C ASP A 121 -6.78 -8.32 -16.62
N THR A 122 -7.72 -7.90 -15.77
CA THR A 122 -9.15 -7.99 -16.10
C THR A 122 -9.47 -7.18 -17.35
N VAL A 123 -8.84 -6.02 -17.50
CA VAL A 123 -9.00 -5.18 -18.69
C VAL A 123 -8.42 -5.89 -19.92
N ALA A 124 -7.16 -6.32 -19.85
CA ALA A 124 -6.41 -6.87 -20.97
C ALA A 124 -6.91 -8.25 -21.42
N GLU A 125 -7.30 -9.11 -20.48
CA GLU A 125 -7.63 -10.52 -20.75
C GLU A 125 -9.13 -10.76 -20.93
N LYS A 126 -9.99 -9.90 -20.35
CA LYS A 126 -11.44 -10.08 -20.40
C LYS A 126 -12.16 -8.93 -21.08
N LEU A 127 -11.95 -7.69 -20.64
CA LEU A 127 -12.73 -6.54 -21.12
C LEU A 127 -12.47 -6.26 -22.60
N VAL A 128 -11.20 -6.01 -22.96
CA VAL A 128 -10.79 -5.63 -24.32
C VAL A 128 -11.12 -6.74 -25.33
N PRO A 129 -10.70 -8.01 -25.14
CA PRO A 129 -10.94 -9.04 -26.14
C PRO A 129 -12.42 -9.34 -26.40
N LYS A 130 -13.27 -9.25 -25.36
CA LYS A 130 -14.72 -9.46 -25.52
C LYS A 130 -15.40 -8.28 -26.18
N THR A 131 -14.98 -7.05 -25.86
CA THR A 131 -15.52 -5.83 -26.47
C THR A 131 -15.21 -5.80 -27.96
N ASP A 132 -13.95 -6.00 -28.32
CA ASP A 132 -13.48 -5.98 -29.72
C ASP A 132 -14.12 -7.10 -30.57
N ALA A 133 -14.43 -8.24 -29.94
CA ALA A 133 -15.16 -9.33 -30.59
C ALA A 133 -16.69 -9.13 -30.66
N GLY A 134 -17.22 -7.97 -30.28
CA GLY A 134 -18.66 -7.68 -30.26
C GLY A 134 -19.46 -8.48 -29.22
N LYS A 135 -18.80 -9.04 -28.20
CA LYS A 135 -19.38 -9.93 -27.17
C LYS A 135 -19.65 -9.20 -25.85
N VAL A 136 -20.08 -7.94 -25.90
CA VAL A 136 -20.34 -7.09 -24.72
C VAL A 136 -21.31 -7.76 -23.73
N GLY A 137 -22.36 -8.42 -24.22
CA GLY A 137 -23.31 -9.16 -23.39
C GLY A 137 -22.71 -10.34 -22.58
N ARG A 138 -21.46 -10.75 -22.87
CA ARG A 138 -20.73 -11.81 -22.14
C ARG A 138 -19.72 -11.26 -21.12
N LEU A 139 -19.70 -9.96 -20.87
CA LEU A 139 -18.85 -9.35 -19.84
C LEU A 139 -19.36 -9.62 -18.42
N GLY A 140 -20.66 -9.86 -18.26
CA GLY A 140 -21.30 -9.99 -16.95
C GLY A 140 -21.61 -8.64 -16.30
N SER A 141 -22.42 -8.65 -15.24
CA SER A 141 -22.86 -7.44 -14.54
C SER A 141 -21.76 -6.79 -13.67
N THR A 142 -20.79 -7.58 -13.22
CA THR A 142 -19.76 -7.13 -12.27
C THR A 142 -18.51 -6.53 -12.94
N MET A 143 -18.49 -6.45 -14.27
CA MET A 143 -17.30 -5.98 -15.01
C MET A 143 -16.90 -4.55 -14.62
N VAL A 144 -17.86 -3.65 -14.43
CA VAL A 144 -17.57 -2.26 -14.03
C VAL A 144 -16.95 -2.22 -12.63
N GLU A 145 -17.46 -3.02 -11.69
CA GLU A 145 -16.92 -3.16 -10.32
C GLU A 145 -15.47 -3.66 -10.35
N GLN A 146 -15.15 -4.58 -11.26
CA GLN A 146 -13.82 -5.17 -11.37
C GLN A 146 -12.77 -4.27 -12.02
N ILE A 147 -13.15 -3.22 -12.75
CA ILE A 147 -12.19 -2.36 -13.48
C ILE A 147 -12.12 -0.94 -12.94
N MET A 148 -13.11 -0.50 -12.16
CA MET A 148 -13.05 0.82 -11.53
C MET A 148 -11.90 0.88 -10.54
N SER A 149 -11.13 1.98 -10.55
CA SER A 149 -10.05 2.17 -9.59
C SER A 149 -10.57 2.13 -8.14
N SER A 150 -11.75 2.69 -7.90
CA SER A 150 -12.44 2.65 -6.60
C SER A 150 -12.93 1.27 -6.15
N GLY A 151 -12.74 0.23 -6.97
CA GLY A 151 -13.24 -1.12 -6.70
C GLY A 151 -12.69 -1.70 -5.40
N ASN A 152 -11.44 -1.38 -5.05
CA ASN A 152 -10.83 -1.82 -3.79
C ASN A 152 -11.59 -1.30 -2.57
N SER A 153 -11.73 0.01 -2.44
CA SER A 153 -12.44 0.63 -1.31
C SER A 153 -13.93 0.30 -1.31
N ALA A 154 -14.58 0.28 -2.47
CA ALA A 154 -16.00 -0.05 -2.58
C ALA A 154 -16.28 -1.50 -2.14
N ARG A 155 -15.42 -2.46 -2.54
CA ARG A 155 -15.54 -3.85 -2.11
C ARG A 155 -15.35 -4.00 -0.61
N VAL A 156 -14.32 -3.37 -0.05
CA VAL A 156 -14.06 -3.41 1.39
C VAL A 156 -15.19 -2.75 2.18
N ALA A 157 -15.76 -1.65 1.68
CA ALA A 157 -16.90 -1.01 2.31
C ALA A 157 -18.12 -1.92 2.40
N GLY A 158 -18.43 -2.65 1.33
CA GLY A 158 -19.50 -3.65 1.34
C GLY A 158 -19.24 -4.82 2.29
N LEU A 159 -18.00 -5.31 2.36
CA LEU A 159 -17.62 -6.43 3.23
C LEU A 159 -17.66 -6.10 4.72
N LEU A 160 -17.44 -4.83 5.08
CA LEU A 160 -17.30 -4.37 6.47
C LEU A 160 -18.41 -3.40 6.93
N GLY A 161 -19.37 -3.07 6.05
CA GLY A 161 -20.49 -2.18 6.37
C GLY A 161 -20.08 -0.72 6.60
N LEU A 162 -19.13 -0.19 5.82
CA LEU A 162 -18.57 1.15 6.05
C LEU A 162 -19.46 2.26 5.46
N GLY A 163 -19.86 3.23 6.28
CA GLY A 163 -20.78 4.31 5.91
C GLY A 163 -20.20 5.72 5.86
N ASN A 164 -18.97 5.93 6.33
CA ASN A 164 -18.30 7.23 6.27
C ASN A 164 -17.64 7.44 4.88
N GLN A 165 -16.55 8.21 4.80
CA GLN A 165 -15.82 8.42 3.55
C GLN A 165 -15.21 7.10 3.05
N VAL A 166 -15.62 6.68 1.85
CA VAL A 166 -15.05 5.55 1.12
C VAL A 166 -14.53 6.05 -0.21
N THR A 167 -13.21 6.00 -0.42
CA THR A 167 -12.58 6.47 -1.66
C THR A 167 -11.28 5.74 -1.95
N THR A 168 -10.77 5.88 -3.16
CA THR A 168 -9.48 5.32 -3.60
C THR A 168 -8.66 6.43 -4.22
N ASN A 169 -7.44 6.61 -3.73
CA ASN A 169 -6.43 7.47 -4.30
C ASN A 169 -5.48 6.69 -5.21
N SER A 170 -4.74 7.43 -6.03
CA SER A 170 -3.64 6.91 -6.85
C SER A 170 -2.60 8.00 -7.05
N SER A 171 -1.45 7.80 -6.42
CA SER A 171 -0.29 8.71 -6.40
C SER A 171 1.00 7.91 -6.58
N ALA A 172 0.94 6.88 -7.43
CA ALA A 172 2.02 5.94 -7.71
C ALA A 172 2.57 5.28 -6.43
N CYS A 173 3.89 5.29 -6.22
CA CYS A 173 4.53 4.55 -5.14
C CYS A 173 4.18 5.04 -3.72
N ASN A 174 3.63 6.25 -3.55
CA ASN A 174 3.23 6.78 -2.23
C ASN A 174 1.75 6.56 -1.90
N THR A 175 0.97 5.96 -2.81
CA THR A 175 -0.49 5.77 -2.72
C THR A 175 -0.97 5.27 -1.35
N GLY A 176 -0.34 4.22 -0.80
CA GLY A 176 -0.73 3.68 0.50
C GLY A 176 -0.39 4.61 1.67
N THR A 177 0.72 5.35 1.60
CA THR A 177 1.10 6.32 2.63
C THR A 177 0.21 7.55 2.59
N GLU A 178 -0.13 8.05 1.39
CA GLU A 178 -1.09 9.15 1.23
C GLU A 178 -2.46 8.77 1.82
N ALA A 179 -2.93 7.54 1.61
CA ALA A 179 -4.17 7.05 2.21
C ALA A 179 -4.15 7.09 3.75
N VAL A 180 -3.00 6.77 4.37
CA VAL A 180 -2.81 6.89 5.83
C VAL A 180 -2.87 8.35 6.29
N VAL A 181 -2.28 9.27 5.53
CA VAL A 181 -2.34 10.72 5.85
C VAL A 181 -3.78 11.24 5.73
N ASP A 182 -4.50 10.87 4.68
CA ASP A 182 -5.89 11.30 4.46
C ASP A 182 -6.82 10.79 5.57
N ALA A 183 -6.69 9.51 5.92
CA ALA A 183 -7.46 8.91 7.02
C ALA A 183 -7.11 9.54 8.38
N PHE A 184 -5.83 9.79 8.63
CA PHE A 184 -5.35 10.48 9.83
C PHE A 184 -5.97 11.87 9.96
N LEU A 185 -5.93 12.68 8.90
CA LEU A 185 -6.52 14.02 8.88
C LEU A 185 -8.03 13.98 9.11
N ARG A 186 -8.73 13.05 8.46
CA ARG A 186 -10.18 12.88 8.61
C ARG A 186 -10.59 12.61 10.07
N ILE A 187 -9.85 11.75 10.77
CA ILE A 187 -10.09 11.45 12.19
C ILE A 187 -9.68 12.63 13.06
N ARG A 188 -8.50 13.22 12.83
CA ARG A 188 -7.99 14.38 13.60
C ARG A 188 -8.95 15.57 13.59
N GLU A 189 -9.64 15.78 12.47
CA GLU A 189 -10.67 16.82 12.29
C GLU A 189 -12.04 16.47 12.93
N GLY A 190 -12.17 15.28 13.51
CA GLY A 190 -13.42 14.78 14.12
C GLY A 190 -14.52 14.51 13.09
N ARG A 191 -14.13 14.00 11.91
CA ARG A 191 -15.05 13.68 10.79
C ARG A 191 -15.23 12.18 10.55
N ALA A 192 -14.47 11.35 11.25
CA ALA A 192 -14.63 9.90 11.36
C ALA A 192 -14.12 9.45 12.74
N LYS A 193 -14.65 8.35 13.29
CA LYS A 193 -14.05 7.73 14.48
C LYS A 193 -13.02 6.68 14.11
N ARG A 194 -13.21 6.02 12.96
CA ARG A 194 -12.32 4.98 12.45
C ARG A 194 -12.20 4.99 10.94
N MET A 195 -11.02 4.68 10.44
CA MET A 195 -10.74 4.62 9.00
C MET A 195 -9.83 3.44 8.72
N LEU A 196 -10.17 2.62 7.73
CA LEU A 196 -9.17 1.76 7.09
C LEU A 196 -8.33 2.59 6.13
N ALA A 197 -7.01 2.43 6.19
CA ALA A 197 -6.09 3.19 5.37
C ALA A 197 -4.95 2.31 4.86
N GLY A 198 -4.69 2.35 3.55
CA GLY A 198 -3.63 1.54 2.98
C GLY A 198 -3.63 1.50 1.47
N GLY A 199 -2.99 0.46 0.92
CA GLY A 199 -2.88 0.27 -0.51
C GLY A 199 -2.84 -1.20 -0.90
N SER A 200 -3.23 -1.47 -2.14
CA SER A 200 -3.17 -2.79 -2.75
C SER A 200 -2.75 -2.68 -4.20
N GLU A 201 -1.91 -3.61 -4.66
CA GLU A 201 -1.53 -3.72 -6.06
C GLU A 201 -1.51 -5.19 -6.52
N GLY A 202 -2.05 -5.46 -7.70
CA GLY A 202 -2.08 -6.80 -8.30
C GLY A 202 -0.75 -7.18 -8.95
N HIS A 203 -0.50 -8.48 -9.14
CA HIS A 203 0.58 -8.92 -10.02
C HIS A 203 0.04 -9.02 -11.44
N SER A 204 0.80 -8.53 -12.42
CA SER A 204 0.43 -8.58 -13.82
C SER A 204 1.65 -8.28 -14.68
N LYS A 205 1.85 -9.09 -15.73
CA LYS A 205 2.84 -8.75 -16.76
C LYS A 205 2.52 -7.41 -17.44
N TYR A 206 1.25 -7.05 -17.58
CA TYR A 206 0.86 -5.77 -18.18
C TYR A 206 1.16 -4.57 -17.27
N ILE A 207 1.08 -4.73 -15.94
CA ILE A 207 1.55 -3.71 -14.98
C ILE A 207 3.08 -3.57 -15.09
N TRP A 208 3.80 -4.69 -15.12
CA TRP A 208 5.27 -4.68 -15.04
C TRP A 208 5.96 -4.37 -16.36
N ALA A 209 5.30 -4.54 -17.51
CA ALA A 209 5.87 -4.33 -18.85
C ALA A 209 6.40 -2.91 -19.05
N GLY A 210 5.68 -1.88 -18.60
CA GLY A 210 6.12 -0.48 -18.71
C GLY A 210 7.41 -0.22 -17.94
N PHE A 211 7.51 -0.74 -16.71
CA PHE A 211 8.71 -0.63 -15.90
C PHE A 211 9.88 -1.42 -16.48
N ASP A 212 9.64 -2.61 -17.03
CA ASP A 212 10.68 -3.35 -17.73
C ASP A 212 11.16 -2.52 -18.92
N ALA A 213 10.28 -2.03 -19.80
CA ALA A 213 10.64 -1.22 -20.96
C ALA A 213 11.48 0.03 -20.61
N MET A 214 11.21 0.66 -19.46
CA MET A 214 11.99 1.79 -18.93
C MET A 214 13.39 1.40 -18.43
N LYS A 215 13.69 0.10 -18.32
CA LYS A 215 14.96 -0.47 -17.80
C LYS A 215 15.27 -0.06 -16.37
N VAL A 216 14.22 0.17 -15.57
CA VAL A 216 14.34 0.51 -14.14
C VAL A 216 14.28 -0.72 -13.21
N LEU A 217 13.88 -1.87 -13.75
CA LEU A 217 13.81 -3.14 -13.02
C LEU A 217 15.16 -3.85 -12.95
N CYS A 218 15.34 -4.71 -11.94
CA CYS A 218 16.52 -5.56 -11.81
C CYS A 218 16.56 -6.66 -12.87
N ARG A 219 17.48 -6.54 -13.84
CA ARG A 219 17.62 -7.51 -14.96
C ARG A 219 18.76 -8.52 -14.78
N THR A 220 19.64 -8.30 -13.81
CA THR A 220 20.93 -9.02 -13.69
C THR A 220 20.90 -10.15 -12.65
N LYS A 221 19.79 -10.32 -11.93
CA LYS A 221 19.65 -11.27 -10.81
C LYS A 221 18.57 -12.33 -11.05
N ASN A 222 18.21 -12.60 -12.30
CA ASN A 222 17.20 -13.61 -12.64
C ASN A 222 17.54 -15.02 -12.11
N ALA A 223 18.82 -15.39 -12.07
CA ALA A 223 19.29 -16.67 -11.52
C ALA A 223 19.43 -16.69 -9.98
N THR A 224 19.35 -15.53 -9.31
CA THR A 224 19.46 -15.41 -7.85
C THR A 224 18.34 -14.50 -7.29
N PRO A 225 17.05 -14.86 -7.46
CA PRO A 225 15.93 -13.95 -7.22
C PRO A 225 15.88 -13.38 -5.80
N ALA A 226 16.18 -14.21 -4.79
CA ALA A 226 16.16 -13.79 -3.40
C ALA A 226 17.16 -12.65 -3.08
N GLN A 227 18.15 -12.42 -3.96
CA GLN A 227 19.16 -11.38 -3.85
C GLN A 227 18.94 -10.22 -4.83
N ALA A 228 17.80 -10.15 -5.53
CA ALA A 228 17.61 -9.17 -6.60
C ALA A 228 17.34 -7.74 -6.09
N SER A 229 16.50 -7.58 -5.06
CA SER A 229 16.29 -6.29 -4.41
C SER A 229 17.38 -6.04 -3.37
N ARG A 230 18.18 -4.99 -3.58
CA ARG A 230 19.32 -4.66 -2.71
C ARG A 230 19.48 -3.14 -2.49
N PRO A 231 18.53 -2.48 -1.82
CA PRO A 231 18.61 -1.04 -1.60
C PRO A 231 19.92 -0.64 -0.92
N MET A 232 20.43 0.53 -1.28
CA MET A 232 21.72 1.09 -0.81
C MET A 232 22.98 0.26 -1.12
N SER A 233 22.86 -0.92 -1.74
CA SER A 233 24.00 -1.77 -2.05
C SER A 233 24.76 -1.26 -3.28
N ALA A 234 26.09 -1.36 -3.27
CA ALA A 234 26.91 -1.12 -4.47
C ALA A 234 26.55 -2.06 -5.64
N SER A 235 25.91 -3.20 -5.36
CA SER A 235 25.40 -4.13 -6.37
C SER A 235 23.91 -3.94 -6.68
N ALA A 236 23.29 -2.84 -6.26
CA ALA A 236 21.91 -2.50 -6.64
C ALA A 236 21.82 -2.33 -8.16
N ALA A 237 20.75 -2.85 -8.76
CA ALA A 237 20.65 -2.95 -10.22
C ALA A 237 19.25 -2.62 -10.76
N GLY A 238 18.49 -1.80 -10.03
CA GLY A 238 17.08 -1.54 -10.29
C GLY A 238 16.18 -2.21 -9.26
N PHE A 239 14.94 -1.75 -9.18
CA PHE A 239 13.98 -2.30 -8.23
C PHE A 239 13.40 -3.63 -8.74
N VAL A 240 12.81 -4.40 -7.83
CA VAL A 240 12.07 -5.62 -8.18
C VAL A 240 10.59 -5.35 -8.01
N PRO A 241 9.74 -5.57 -9.03
CA PRO A 241 8.33 -5.30 -8.89
C PRO A 241 7.68 -6.33 -7.96
N GLY A 242 6.66 -5.90 -7.23
CA GLY A 242 5.93 -6.75 -6.30
C GLY A 242 4.44 -6.44 -6.31
N SER A 243 3.67 -7.37 -5.75
CA SER A 243 2.24 -7.23 -5.51
C SER A 243 1.90 -7.59 -4.06
N GLY A 244 0.70 -7.22 -3.64
CA GLY A 244 0.23 -7.45 -2.28
C GLY A 244 -0.64 -6.31 -1.78
N ALA A 245 -0.95 -6.33 -0.48
CA ALA A 245 -1.74 -5.31 0.18
C ALA A 245 -1.26 -5.08 1.62
N GLY A 246 -1.39 -3.84 2.08
CA GLY A 246 -1.20 -3.45 3.47
C GLY A 246 -2.27 -2.46 3.88
N VAL A 247 -2.97 -2.75 4.98
CA VAL A 247 -4.08 -1.93 5.49
C VAL A 247 -3.94 -1.77 7.00
N LEU A 248 -4.15 -0.55 7.48
CA LEU A 248 -4.19 -0.19 8.89
C LEU A 248 -5.62 0.19 9.27
N VAL A 249 -6.02 -0.12 10.50
CA VAL A 249 -7.18 0.51 11.15
C VAL A 249 -6.68 1.66 11.99
N LEU A 250 -7.09 2.88 11.63
CA LEU A 250 -6.86 4.09 12.41
C LEU A 250 -8.12 4.43 13.20
N GLU A 251 -7.97 4.85 14.45
CA GLU A 251 -9.07 5.30 15.30
C GLU A 251 -8.74 6.58 16.06
N SER A 252 -9.77 7.33 16.44
CA SER A 252 -9.58 8.32 17.50
C SER A 252 -9.18 7.60 18.79
N LEU A 253 -8.26 8.19 19.55
CA LEU A 253 -7.81 7.62 20.81
C LEU A 253 -8.99 7.38 21.77
N GLU A 254 -9.97 8.29 21.80
CA GLU A 254 -11.18 8.13 22.60
C GLU A 254 -11.99 6.90 22.19
N SER A 255 -12.22 6.68 20.88
CA SER A 255 -12.91 5.48 20.36
C SER A 255 -12.17 4.22 20.76
N ALA A 256 -10.85 4.19 20.53
CA ALA A 256 -10.00 3.05 20.83
C ALA A 256 -10.02 2.70 22.34
N VAL A 257 -9.85 3.69 23.21
CA VAL A 257 -9.84 3.48 24.67
C VAL A 257 -11.21 3.04 25.17
N THR A 258 -12.29 3.65 24.68
CA THR A 258 -13.67 3.34 25.12
C THR A 258 -14.03 1.88 24.89
N ARG A 259 -13.59 1.30 23.77
CA ARG A 259 -13.83 -0.12 23.45
C ARG A 259 -12.73 -1.07 23.92
N GLY A 260 -11.71 -0.58 24.64
CA GLY A 260 -10.58 -1.40 25.11
C GLY A 260 -9.70 -1.95 23.99
N ALA A 261 -9.56 -1.22 22.88
CA ALA A 261 -8.76 -1.64 21.74
C ALA A 261 -7.27 -1.75 22.08
N ARG A 262 -6.58 -2.70 21.44
CA ARG A 262 -5.13 -2.69 21.39
C ARG A 262 -4.65 -1.47 20.62
N ILE A 263 -3.64 -0.77 21.14
CA ILE A 263 -2.99 0.36 20.46
C ILE A 263 -1.57 -0.07 20.08
N TYR A 264 -1.28 -0.09 18.78
CA TYR A 264 0.05 -0.42 18.26
C TYR A 264 0.98 0.79 18.24
N ALA A 265 0.47 1.93 17.78
CA ALA A 265 1.20 3.17 17.65
C ALA A 265 0.24 4.37 17.60
N GLU A 266 0.77 5.57 17.80
CA GLU A 266 0.08 6.83 17.54
C GLU A 266 0.63 7.45 16.27
N VAL A 267 -0.26 7.94 15.38
CA VAL A 267 0.14 8.71 14.20
C VAL A 267 0.25 10.16 14.62
N LEU A 268 1.48 10.67 14.71
CA LEU A 268 1.74 12.02 15.19
C LEU A 268 1.57 13.10 14.10
N GLY A 269 1.83 12.75 12.84
CA GLY A 269 1.78 13.70 11.72
C GLY A 269 2.00 13.03 10.37
N GLY A 270 1.68 13.76 9.30
CA GLY A 270 1.87 13.33 7.91
C GLY A 270 1.76 14.52 6.96
N PHE A 271 2.50 14.50 5.85
CA PHE A 271 2.53 15.62 4.93
C PHE A 271 2.59 15.12 3.48
N VAL A 272 1.88 15.79 2.59
CA VAL A 272 1.81 15.45 1.16
C VAL A 272 2.10 16.71 0.35
N ASN A 273 2.98 16.59 -0.65
CA ASN A 273 3.28 17.67 -1.59
C ASN A 273 3.68 17.12 -2.98
N CYS A 274 3.96 18.02 -3.92
CA CYS A 274 4.37 17.66 -5.27
C CYS A 274 5.64 18.43 -5.69
N GLY A 275 6.54 17.75 -6.40
CA GLY A 275 7.77 18.34 -6.94
C GLY A 275 7.59 19.20 -8.19
N GLY A 276 6.41 19.17 -8.81
CA GLY A 276 6.00 20.04 -9.92
C GLY A 276 6.81 19.90 -11.21
N HIS A 277 7.65 18.87 -11.33
CA HIS A 277 8.63 18.71 -12.42
C HIS A 277 9.52 19.95 -12.57
N ARG A 278 10.02 20.45 -11.44
CA ARG A 278 10.92 21.60 -11.35
C ARG A 278 12.14 21.24 -10.51
N MET A 279 13.16 22.10 -10.55
CA MET A 279 14.35 22.02 -9.70
C MET A 279 15.05 20.64 -9.78
N GLY A 280 15.19 20.10 -10.99
CA GLY A 280 15.80 18.80 -11.25
C GLY A 280 14.84 17.60 -11.18
N GLY A 281 13.60 17.79 -10.72
CA GLY A 281 12.56 16.76 -10.78
C GLY A 281 11.92 16.64 -12.16
N SER A 282 11.43 15.44 -12.47
CA SER A 282 10.66 15.09 -13.68
C SER A 282 9.49 14.18 -13.31
N MET A 283 8.79 13.62 -14.31
CA MET A 283 7.78 12.58 -14.07
C MET A 283 8.33 11.36 -13.31
N THR A 284 9.63 11.07 -13.47
CA THR A 284 10.28 9.83 -12.97
C THR A 284 11.49 10.09 -12.08
N ALA A 285 11.87 11.35 -11.88
CA ALA A 285 12.96 11.76 -11.00
C ALA A 285 12.44 12.71 -9.91
N PRO A 286 12.82 12.53 -8.63
CA PRO A 286 12.33 13.37 -7.55
C PRO A 286 12.94 14.77 -7.61
N ASN A 287 12.17 15.78 -7.21
CA ASN A 287 12.70 17.10 -6.88
C ASN A 287 13.25 17.04 -5.44
N PRO A 288 14.58 17.18 -5.22
CA PRO A 288 15.18 17.05 -3.89
C PRO A 288 14.65 18.06 -2.87
N GLU A 289 14.36 19.29 -3.29
CA GLU A 289 13.81 20.32 -2.41
C GLU A 289 12.38 19.98 -1.99
N ALA A 290 11.56 19.44 -2.90
CA ALA A 290 10.21 19.02 -2.55
C ALA A 290 10.20 17.86 -1.54
N VAL A 291 11.12 16.90 -1.69
CA VAL A 291 11.31 15.80 -0.71
C VAL A 291 11.68 16.36 0.66
N ARG A 292 12.64 17.29 0.74
CA ARG A 292 13.04 17.92 2.01
C ARG A 292 11.90 18.70 2.65
N ARG A 293 11.11 19.44 1.86
CA ARG A 293 9.91 20.13 2.35
C ARG A 293 8.87 19.16 2.89
N CYS A 294 8.70 18.00 2.25
CA CYS A 294 7.78 16.98 2.72
C CYS A 294 8.20 16.43 4.08
N ILE A 295 9.49 16.06 4.22
CA ILE A 295 10.07 15.58 5.48
C ILE A 295 9.90 16.64 6.59
N ARG A 296 10.31 17.89 6.33
CA ARG A 296 10.19 18.98 7.31
C ARG A 296 8.73 19.25 7.70
N GLY A 297 7.80 19.18 6.75
CA GLY A 297 6.37 19.32 7.00
C GLY A 297 5.83 18.22 7.92
N ALA A 298 6.18 16.96 7.65
CA ALA A 298 5.76 15.82 8.47
C ALA A 298 6.33 15.90 9.89
N VAL A 299 7.63 16.22 10.03
CA VAL A 299 8.30 16.40 11.32
C VAL A 299 7.68 17.57 12.09
N ALA A 300 7.47 18.72 11.45
CA ALA A 300 6.83 19.88 12.07
C ALA A 300 5.42 19.57 12.57
N MET A 301 4.61 18.88 11.76
CA MET A 301 3.24 18.48 12.14
C MET A 301 3.23 17.49 13.32
N SER A 302 4.23 16.60 13.40
CA SER A 302 4.35 15.64 14.49
C SER A 302 4.74 16.25 15.84
N GLY A 303 5.32 17.46 15.84
CA GLY A 303 5.91 18.09 17.03
C GLY A 303 7.14 17.36 17.59
N VAL A 304 7.62 16.31 16.90
CA VAL A 304 8.81 15.56 17.30
C VAL A 304 10.06 16.31 16.87
N ARG A 305 11.03 16.44 17.77
CA ARG A 305 12.35 16.99 17.39
C ARG A 305 13.13 15.98 16.55
N PRO A 306 13.87 16.39 15.51
CA PRO A 306 14.62 15.47 14.64
C PRO A 306 15.48 14.44 15.39
N GLU A 307 16.11 14.83 16.50
CA GLU A 307 16.99 13.97 17.30
C GLU A 307 16.25 12.83 18.03
N ARG A 308 14.92 12.87 18.06
CA ARG A 308 14.07 11.86 18.72
C ARG A 308 13.56 10.81 17.75
N ILE A 309 13.81 10.96 16.44
CA ILE A 309 13.46 9.97 15.43
C ILE A 309 14.41 8.78 15.61
N GLY A 310 13.87 7.62 15.99
CA GLY A 310 14.67 6.42 16.24
C GLY A 310 15.04 5.64 14.97
N ALA A 311 14.15 5.66 13.98
CA ALA A 311 14.35 4.98 12.71
C ALA A 311 13.57 5.67 11.58
N ILE A 312 14.05 5.47 10.35
CA ILE A 312 13.42 5.88 9.10
C ILE A 312 13.22 4.60 8.28
N ASN A 313 11.99 4.36 7.84
CA ASN A 313 11.73 3.36 6.79
C ASN A 313 11.69 4.10 5.45
N GLY A 314 12.77 4.00 4.68
CA GLY A 314 12.96 4.76 3.44
C GLY A 314 12.16 4.21 2.27
N HIS A 315 12.05 5.00 1.21
CA HIS A 315 11.48 4.57 -0.07
C HIS A 315 12.43 3.64 -0.83
N LEU A 316 13.74 3.93 -0.79
CA LEU A 316 14.90 3.08 -1.10
C LEU A 316 14.58 1.87 -1.98
N THR A 317 14.71 2.06 -3.29
CA THR A 317 14.19 1.14 -4.29
C THR A 317 15.28 0.28 -4.94
N ALA A 318 16.51 0.30 -4.45
CA ALA A 318 17.66 -0.32 -5.11
C ALA A 318 17.96 0.29 -6.49
N THR A 319 17.71 1.59 -6.63
CA THR A 319 18.00 2.36 -7.84
C THR A 319 19.10 3.37 -7.58
N PHE A 320 19.53 4.08 -8.63
CA PHE A 320 20.49 5.18 -8.50
C PHE A 320 19.97 6.33 -7.62
N ALA A 321 18.69 6.36 -7.28
CA ALA A 321 18.07 7.39 -6.45
C ALA A 321 18.30 7.16 -4.95
N ASP A 322 18.67 5.96 -4.50
CA ASP A 322 18.82 5.65 -3.08
C ASP A 322 19.79 6.62 -2.37
N PRO A 323 21.01 6.90 -2.88
CA PRO A 323 21.92 7.86 -2.23
C PRO A 323 21.34 9.28 -2.14
N LEU A 324 20.56 9.70 -3.15
CA LEU A 324 19.91 11.00 -3.16
C LEU A 324 18.82 11.09 -2.08
N GLU A 325 18.07 10.01 -1.86
CA GLU A 325 17.10 9.95 -0.77
C GLU A 325 17.77 10.08 0.60
N VAL A 326 18.85 9.32 0.84
CA VAL A 326 19.62 9.40 2.10
C VAL A 326 20.13 10.83 2.33
N ALA A 327 20.67 11.46 1.28
CA ALA A 327 21.12 12.85 1.36
C ALA A 327 19.96 13.81 1.68
N ASN A 328 18.76 13.58 1.15
CA ASN A 328 17.60 14.42 1.45
C ASN A 328 17.14 14.27 2.91
N TRP A 329 17.18 13.07 3.48
CA TRP A 329 16.93 12.86 4.91
C TRP A 329 17.92 13.64 5.77
N SER A 330 19.22 13.53 5.50
CA SER A 330 20.24 14.27 6.25
C SER A 330 20.05 15.79 6.16
N HIS A 331 19.83 16.33 4.96
CA HIS A 331 19.59 17.77 4.79
C HIS A 331 18.28 18.26 5.41
N ALA A 332 17.24 17.43 5.43
CA ALA A 332 15.95 17.83 5.98
C ALA A 332 15.93 17.82 7.51
N LEU A 333 16.62 16.84 8.12
CA LEU A 333 16.71 16.71 9.58
C LEU A 333 17.81 17.57 10.20
N GLU A 334 18.78 18.03 9.40
CA GLU A 334 19.91 18.87 9.83
C GLU A 334 20.73 18.19 10.94
N LEU A 335 20.80 16.87 10.88
CA LEU A 335 21.58 16.03 11.80
C LEU A 335 22.90 15.63 11.14
N PRO A 336 24.01 15.60 11.90
CA PRO A 336 25.26 15.06 11.41
C PRO A 336 25.16 13.53 11.23
N PRO A 337 25.98 12.91 10.37
CA PRO A 337 25.90 11.48 10.05
C PRO A 337 25.85 10.55 11.26
N GLU A 338 26.64 10.82 12.29
CA GLU A 338 26.71 10.04 13.54
C GLU A 338 25.44 10.12 14.41
N ARG A 339 24.52 11.04 14.11
CA ARG A 339 23.23 11.20 14.80
C ARG A 339 22.04 10.91 13.89
N MET A 340 22.27 10.42 12.67
CA MET A 340 21.17 10.04 11.78
C MET A 340 20.39 8.85 12.36
N PRO A 341 19.04 8.86 12.27
CA PRO A 341 18.23 7.71 12.66
C PRO A 341 18.62 6.46 11.87
N TRP A 342 18.37 5.28 12.45
CA TRP A 342 18.57 4.02 11.73
C TRP A 342 17.71 3.97 10.48
N LEU A 343 18.34 3.74 9.33
CA LEU A 343 17.64 3.69 8.05
C LEU A 343 17.38 2.23 7.67
N HIS A 344 16.10 1.90 7.50
CA HIS A 344 15.60 0.61 7.04
C HIS A 344 15.09 0.73 5.60
N SER A 345 15.24 -0.33 4.82
CA SER A 345 14.74 -0.49 3.45
C SER A 345 13.90 -1.75 3.32
#